data_AF-A0A7Z9WYK1-F1
#
_entry.id   AF-A0A7Z9WYK1-F1
#
_cell.length_a   1.000
_cell.length_b   1.000
_cell.length_c   1.000
_cell.angle_alpha   90.00
_cell.angle_beta   90.00
_cell.angle_gamma   90.00
#
_symmetry.space_group_name_H-M   'P 1'
#
loop_
_entity.id
_entity.type
_entity.pdbx_description
1 polymer ?
#
loop_
_entity_poly.entity_id
_entity_poly.type
_entity_poly.pdbx_seq_one_letter_code
_entity_poly.pdbx_strand_id
1 'polypeptide(L)' 'KNVNTKIVLRTLTDVSGSPVLTMGEKNTFIDLGGAIHFFMEKERLKFGVNTTVVEEQNLRLSSRLLKIAILTSN' A
#
# COMPACT_ATOMS: atom_id res chain seq x y z
N LYS A 1 -0.33 8.49 17.19
CA LYS A 1 -0.54 9.81 16.54
C LYS A 1 -1.76 9.69 15.63
N ASN A 2 -2.78 10.53 15.79
CA ASN A 2 -3.94 10.56 14.89
C ASN A 2 -3.56 11.30 13.61
N VAL A 3 -3.19 10.57 12.56
CA VAL A 3 -2.97 11.13 11.22
C VAL A 3 -4.33 11.44 10.58
N ASN A 4 -4.49 12.67 10.08
CA ASN A 4 -5.72 13.13 9.44
C ASN A 4 -5.85 12.54 8.02
N THR A 5 -6.98 11.92 7.71
CA THR A 5 -7.27 11.30 6.40
C THR A 5 -7.09 12.28 5.22
N LYS A 6 -7.40 13.57 5.40
CA LYS A 6 -7.21 14.59 4.35
C LYS A 6 -5.74 14.76 3.96
N ILE A 7 -4.84 14.67 4.96
CA ILE A 7 -3.39 14.77 4.72
C ILE A 7 -2.92 13.53 3.97
N VAL A 8 -3.38 12.34 4.38
CA VAL A 8 -3.04 11.07 3.71
C VAL A 8 -3.48 11.10 2.25
N LEU A 9 -4.73 11.47 1.99
CA LEU A 9 -5.26 11.60 0.63
C LEU A 9 -4.42 12.54 -0.22
N ARG A 10 -4.13 13.75 0.30
CA ARG A 10 -3.30 14.71 -0.41
C ARG A 10 -1.90 14.15 -0.70
N THR A 11 -1.25 13.53 0.27
CA THR A 11 0.07 12.91 0.06
C THR A 11 0.01 11.82 -1.01
N LEU A 12 -1.00 10.94 -0.99
CA LEU A 12 -1.17 9.90 -2.00
C LEU A 12 -1.42 10.47 -3.39
N THR A 13 -2.23 11.54 -3.49
CA THR A 13 -2.45 12.27 -4.74
C THR A 13 -1.16 12.92 -5.26
N ASP A 14 -0.41 13.59 -4.39
CA ASP A 14 0.82 14.32 -4.75
C ASP A 14 1.93 13.39 -5.28
N VAL A 15 1.94 12.12 -4.87
CA VAL A 15 2.91 11.11 -5.34
C VAL A 15 2.35 10.18 -6.41
N SER A 16 1.08 10.34 -6.80
CA SER A 16 0.44 9.53 -7.83
C SER A 16 1.16 9.70 -9.18
N GLY A 17 1.35 8.59 -9.90
CA GLY A 17 2.10 8.56 -11.17
C GLY A 17 3.61 8.72 -11.05
N SER A 18 4.15 8.93 -9.85
CA SER A 18 5.59 8.87 -9.57
C SER A 18 5.97 7.48 -9.04
N PRO A 19 7.22 7.01 -9.24
CA PRO A 19 7.68 5.71 -8.75
C PRO A 19 7.96 5.75 -7.25
N VAL A 20 6.92 6.00 -6.44
CA VAL A 20 6.98 6.11 -4.98
C VAL A 20 6.18 4.99 -4.34
N LEU A 21 6.85 4.11 -3.60
CA LEU A 21 6.19 3.04 -2.86
C LEU A 21 5.53 3.60 -1.59
N THR A 22 4.20 3.56 -1.53
CA THR A 22 3.42 4.05 -0.38
C THR A 22 2.99 2.89 0.53
N MET A 23 3.09 3.09 1.85
CA MET A 23 2.80 2.06 2.85
C MET A 23 2.05 2.64 4.05
N GLY A 24 1.08 1.91 4.60
CA GLY A 24 0.29 2.34 5.76
C GLY A 24 -0.25 1.19 6.62
N GLU A 25 -0.69 1.46 7.84
CA GLU A 25 -1.16 0.42 8.78
C GLU A 25 -2.69 0.28 8.85
N LYS A 26 -3.43 1.25 8.32
CA LYS A 26 -4.89 1.22 8.35
C LYS A 26 -5.41 0.43 7.17
N ASN A 27 -6.42 -0.41 7.37
CA ASN A 27 -7.09 -1.12 6.27
C ASN A 27 -7.63 -0.16 5.21
N THR A 28 -8.13 1.01 5.63
CA THR A 28 -8.59 2.07 4.72
C THR A 28 -7.48 2.65 3.85
N PHE A 29 -6.21 2.36 4.09
CA PHE A 29 -5.09 2.92 3.33
C PHE A 29 -5.08 2.42 1.87
N ILE A 30 -5.43 1.15 1.64
CA ILE A 30 -5.55 0.59 0.29
C ILE A 30 -6.69 1.29 -0.47
N ASP A 31 -7.84 1.48 0.19
CA ASP A 31 -9.01 2.16 -0.39
C ASP A 31 -8.73 3.62 -0.78
N LEU A 32 -7.71 4.24 -0.19
CA LEU A 32 -7.30 5.62 -0.49
C LEU A 32 -6.25 5.70 -1.62
N GLY A 33 -5.89 4.59 -2.26
CA GLY A 33 -4.88 4.53 -3.32
C GLY A 33 -3.46 4.24 -2.82
N GLY A 34 -3.31 3.70 -1.62
CA GLY A 34 -2.03 3.22 -1.10
C GLY A 34 -1.61 1.87 -1.69
N ALA A 35 -0.30 1.65 -1.85
CA ALA A 35 0.22 0.44 -2.49
C ALA A 35 0.32 -0.77 -1.53
N ILE A 36 0.74 -0.55 -0.28
CA ILE A 36 0.91 -1.62 0.73
C ILE A 36 0.20 -1.25 2.03
N HIS A 37 -0.49 -2.22 2.63
CA HIS A 37 -0.99 -2.10 4.00
C HIS A 37 -0.47 -3.19 4.92
N PHE A 38 -0.09 -2.82 6.14
CA PHE A 38 0.27 -3.77 7.19
C PHE A 38 -0.94 -4.15 8.02
N PHE A 39 -1.01 -5.41 8.44
CA PHE A 39 -2.00 -5.88 9.38
C PHE A 39 -1.48 -7.07 10.19
N MET A 40 -2.10 -7.32 11.35
CA MET A 40 -1.80 -8.48 12.17
C MET A 40 -2.73 -9.63 11.79
N GLU A 41 -2.16 -10.80 11.49
CA GLU A 41 -2.89 -12.03 11.27
C GLU A 41 -2.23 -13.15 12.08
N LYS A 42 -2.99 -13.81 12.97
CA LYS A 42 -2.48 -14.89 13.84
C LYS A 42 -1.19 -14.48 14.58
N GLU A 43 -1.21 -13.28 15.16
CA GLU A 43 -0.08 -12.67 15.89
C GLU A 43 1.19 -12.43 15.05
N ARG A 44 1.09 -12.53 13.71
CA ARG A 44 2.19 -12.22 12.79
C ARG A 44 1.86 -10.96 12.01
N LEU A 45 2.85 -10.08 11.88
CA LEU A 45 2.77 -8.95 10.96
C LEU A 45 2.73 -9.49 9.53
N LYS A 46 1.66 -9.16 8.82
CA LYS A 46 1.45 -9.41 7.40
C LYS A 46 1.37 -8.08 6.66
N PHE A 47 1.50 -8.17 5.35
CA PHE A 47 1.22 -7.03 4.49
C PHE A 47 0.48 -7.47 3.24
N GLY A 48 -0.49 -6.67 2.85
CA GLY A 48 -1.20 -6.80 1.59
C GLY A 48 -0.62 -5.83 0.56
N VAL A 49 -0.60 -6.24 -0.70
CA VAL A 49 -0.11 -5.43 -1.82
C VAL A 49 -1.24 -5.26 -2.83
N ASN A 50 -1.60 -4.01 -3.13
CA ASN A 50 -2.48 -3.69 -4.23
C ASN A 50 -1.66 -3.67 -5.54
N THR A 51 -1.79 -4.73 -6.33
CA THR A 51 -1.00 -4.88 -7.56
C THR A 51 -1.36 -3.84 -8.62
N THR A 52 -2.63 -3.40 -8.67
CA THR A 52 -3.11 -2.37 -9.59
C THR A 52 -2.35 -1.06 -9.40
N VAL A 53 -2.26 -0.57 -8.15
CA VAL A 53 -1.57 0.69 -7.82
C VAL A 53 -0.07 0.60 -8.11
N VAL A 54 0.54 -0.55 -7.82
CA VAL A 54 1.97 -0.80 -8.07
C VAL A 54 2.28 -0.76 -9.57
N GLU A 55 1.40 -1.36 -10.39
CA GLU A 55 1.51 -1.34 -11.85
C GLU A 55 1.30 0.07 -12.42
N GLU A 56 0.29 0.80 -11.96
CA GLU A 56 0.03 2.20 -12.35
C GLU A 56 1.20 3.13 -12.03
N GLN A 57 1.89 2.91 -10.91
CA GLN A 57 3.08 3.67 -10.50
C GLN A 57 4.37 3.22 -11.20
N ASN A 58 4.29 2.26 -12.12
CA ASN A 58 5.44 1.66 -12.81
C ASN A 58 6.49 1.08 -11.83
N LEU A 59 6.06 0.61 -10.67
CA LEU A 59 6.93 0.03 -9.65
C LEU A 59 7.19 -1.45 -9.94
N ARG A 60 8.46 -1.84 -9.90
CA ARG A 60 8.86 -3.25 -9.98
C ARG A 60 9.17 -3.76 -8.58
N LEU A 61 8.27 -4.57 -8.03
CA LEU A 61 8.50 -5.22 -6.74
C LEU A 61 9.33 -6.50 -6.91
N SER A 62 10.23 -6.75 -5.95
CA SER A 62 11.02 -7.98 -5.98
C SER A 62 10.13 -9.22 -5.82
N SER A 63 10.41 -10.27 -6.58
CA SER A 63 9.69 -11.55 -6.45
C SER A 63 9.82 -12.15 -5.04
N ARG A 64 10.92 -11.85 -4.33
CA ARG A 64 11.11 -12.26 -2.93
C ARG A 64 10.14 -11.57 -1.97
N LEU A 65 9.83 -10.30 -2.21
CA LEU A 65 8.81 -9.56 -1.44
C LEU A 65 7.41 -10.14 -1.72
N LEU A 66 7.07 -10.35 -3.00
CA LEU A 66 5.75 -10.86 -3.38
C LEU A 66 5.47 -12.26 -2.83
N LYS A 67 6.49 -13.11 -2.64
CA LYS A 67 6.35 -14.45 -2.03
C LYS A 67 5.80 -14.46 -0.61
N ILE A 68 5.94 -13.36 0.12
CA ILE A 68 5.48 -13.24 1.52
C ILE A 68 4.31 -12.25 1.66
N ALA A 69 3.88 -11.67 0.55
CA ALA A 69 2.78 -10.71 0.47
C ALA A 69 1.43 -11.43 0.30
N ILE A 70 0.36 -10.77 0.73
CA ILE A 70 -1.00 -11.13 0.34
C ILE A 70 -1.39 -10.20 -0.83
N LEU A 71 -1.59 -10.76 -2.02
CA LEU A 71 -1.90 -9.97 -3.20
C LEU A 71 -3.40 -9.66 -3.25
N THR A 72 -3.73 -8.40 -3.51
CA THR A 72 -5.11 -7.94 -3.71
C THR A 72 -5.18 -7.21 -5.05
N SER A 73 -6.22 -7.49 -5.83
CA SER A 73 -6.54 -6.80 -7.07
C SER A 73 -7.99 -6.38 -6.95
N ASN A 74 -8.22 -5.11 -6.62
CA ASN A 74 -9.56 -4.49 -6.60
C ASN A 74 -9.69 -3.54 -7.78
#